data_AF-A0A9W9AC89-F1
#
_entry.id   AF-A0A9W9AC89-F1
#
_cell.length_a   1.000
_cell.length_b   1.000
_cell.length_c   1.000
_cell.angle_alpha   90.00
_cell.angle_beta   90.00
_cell.angle_gamma   90.00
#
_symmetry.space_group_name_H-M   'P 1'
#
loop_
_entity.id
_entity.type
_entity.pdbx_description
1 polymer ?
#
loop_
_entity_poly.entity_id
_entity_poly.type
_entity_poly.pdbx_seq_one_letter_code
_entity_poly.pdbx_strand_id
1 'polypeptide(L)'
;MRSLPKFKIIPKDYTFVAYTKLFLTSIPAKRVQNELYARALHRDPDMYDILGFWGHDASGAFALIEEHFDKIMEKVAEKQWDAVYVLLDGFMMYNFRACPKPMYILDTERKHGLLRLYGALIVTMLRELDQQGRLDVQHFPNLEYFLRYTIEWSEWAKYELVNRCHLKSDILPHLGVCKAIAYRLFKNQTEEDHTLHLARIREWVQWLEPRITEEDTDYAGTKAWVQNWLIEEWPCLLLGVNPWYLAGKDDNPLWKDLRLDLEREWSSFSEYRKVNLLVPPKGLSWEFKDWPEEERDAHRDGTVFEPPSDESVDGDSSDRESMGWGMERSFWKM
;
A
#
# COMPACT_ATOMS: atom_id res chain seq x y z
N MET A 1 10.96 3.59 -19.22
CA MET A 1 11.67 3.05 -18.04
C MET A 1 13.10 2.71 -18.42
N ARG A 2 14.09 3.36 -17.80
CA ARG A 2 15.49 2.94 -17.94
C ARG A 2 15.64 1.55 -17.30
N SER A 3 16.50 0.69 -17.86
CA SER A 3 16.80 -0.60 -17.23
C SER A 3 17.39 -0.36 -15.85
N LEU A 4 16.95 -1.16 -14.87
CA LEU A 4 17.59 -1.21 -13.57
C LEU A 4 19.03 -1.73 -13.72
N PRO A 5 19.97 -1.26 -12.89
CA PRO A 5 21.32 -1.79 -12.87
C PRO A 5 21.30 -3.28 -12.52
N LYS A 6 22.39 -3.98 -12.82
CA LYS A 6 22.63 -5.28 -12.21
C LYS A 6 23.13 -5.06 -10.78
N PHE A 7 22.26 -5.23 -9.80
CA PHE A 7 22.63 -5.29 -8.40
C PHE A 7 23.42 -6.57 -8.12
N LYS A 8 24.39 -6.49 -7.20
CA LYS A 8 25.23 -7.61 -6.75
C LYS A 8 24.61 -8.33 -5.56
N ILE A 9 23.90 -7.61 -4.68
CA ILE A 9 23.38 -8.11 -3.39
C ILE A 9 21.85 -8.14 -3.40
N ILE A 10 21.19 -7.15 -4.00
CA ILE A 10 19.74 -7.16 -4.18
C ILE A 10 19.37 -8.33 -5.11
N PRO A 11 18.38 -9.17 -4.73
CA PRO A 11 17.95 -10.29 -5.55
C PRO A 11 17.57 -9.87 -6.97
N LYS A 12 17.84 -10.74 -7.94
CA LYS A 12 17.47 -10.50 -9.34
C LYS A 12 15.96 -10.26 -9.44
N ASP A 13 15.57 -9.27 -10.23
CA ASP A 13 14.19 -8.86 -10.45
C ASP A 13 13.51 -8.23 -9.22
N TYR A 14 14.30 -7.78 -8.24
CA TYR A 14 13.85 -6.98 -7.09
C TYR A 14 14.51 -5.60 -7.07
N THR A 15 13.85 -4.65 -6.41
CA THR A 15 14.38 -3.31 -6.17
C THR A 15 13.73 -2.71 -4.94
N PHE A 16 14.34 -1.67 -4.36
CA PHE A 16 13.64 -0.88 -3.36
C PHE A 16 12.84 0.26 -4.00
N VAL A 17 11.74 0.61 -3.33
CA VAL A 17 11.00 1.84 -3.56
C VAL A 17 10.92 2.61 -2.24
N ALA A 18 11.14 3.92 -2.31
CA ALA A 18 11.03 4.82 -1.17
C ALA A 18 9.91 5.82 -1.46
N TYR A 19 8.78 5.65 -0.78
CA TYR A 19 7.68 6.60 -0.78
C TYR A 19 7.55 7.16 0.63
N THR A 20 6.48 6.79 1.35
CA THR A 20 6.33 7.06 2.79
C THR A 20 7.06 6.04 3.65
N LYS A 21 7.34 4.86 3.10
CA LYS A 21 8.16 3.82 3.71
C LYS A 21 9.12 3.23 2.67
N LEU A 22 10.15 2.53 3.12
CA LEU A 22 11.09 1.80 2.28
C LEU A 22 10.63 0.35 2.10
N PHE A 23 10.36 -0.06 0.87
CA PHE A 23 9.90 -1.42 0.54
C PHE A 23 10.90 -2.10 -0.38
N LEU A 24 11.28 -3.34 -0.08
CA LEU A 24 11.79 -4.24 -1.12
C LEU A 24 10.59 -4.80 -1.88
N THR A 25 10.61 -4.73 -3.22
CA THR A 25 9.52 -5.22 -4.07
C THR A 25 10.08 -5.89 -5.30
N SER A 26 9.33 -6.84 -5.86
CA SER A 26 9.63 -7.35 -7.20
C SER A 26 9.41 -6.26 -8.26
N ILE A 27 10.16 -6.30 -9.36
CA ILE A 27 9.96 -5.40 -10.51
C ILE A 27 8.54 -5.53 -11.09
N PRO A 28 7.97 -6.74 -11.25
CA PRO A 28 6.57 -6.88 -11.65
C PRO A 28 5.58 -6.19 -10.71
N ALA A 29 5.73 -6.34 -9.39
CA ALA A 29 4.87 -5.69 -8.41
C ALA A 29 5.01 -4.16 -8.44
N LYS A 30 6.23 -3.64 -8.62
CA LYS A 30 6.46 -2.20 -8.85
C LYS A 30 5.75 -1.69 -10.10
N ARG A 31 5.67 -2.48 -11.18
CA ARG A 31 4.92 -2.09 -12.39
C ARG A 31 3.42 -2.03 -12.12
N VAL A 32 2.87 -3.01 -11.41
CA VAL A 32 1.47 -3.01 -10.98
C VAL A 32 1.17 -1.76 -10.15
N GLN A 33 2.02 -1.45 -9.17
CA GLN A 33 1.89 -0.24 -8.36
C GLN A 33 1.89 1.03 -9.22
N ASN A 34 2.86 1.17 -10.12
CA ASN A 34 2.97 2.33 -11.00
C ASN A 34 1.77 2.45 -11.95
N GLU A 35 1.23 1.32 -12.44
CA GLU A 35 -0.01 1.31 -13.23
C GLU A 35 -1.18 1.82 -12.39
N LEU A 36 -1.35 1.33 -11.16
CA LEU A 36 -2.41 1.80 -10.26
C LEU A 36 -2.30 3.29 -9.95
N TYR A 37 -1.10 3.81 -9.68
CA TYR A 37 -0.90 5.25 -9.49
C TYR A 37 -1.18 6.04 -10.76
N ALA A 38 -0.64 5.63 -11.91
CA ALA A 38 -0.85 6.31 -13.17
C ALA A 38 -2.34 6.38 -13.53
N ARG A 39 -3.07 5.28 -13.35
CA ARG A 39 -4.52 5.26 -13.58
C ARG A 39 -5.27 6.08 -12.55
N ALA A 40 -4.88 6.04 -11.28
CA ALA A 40 -5.50 6.87 -10.25
C ALA A 40 -5.34 8.35 -10.59
N LEU A 41 -4.20 8.78 -11.16
CA LEU A 41 -4.00 10.17 -11.62
C LEU A 41 -4.87 10.55 -12.80
N HIS A 42 -5.13 9.61 -13.69
CA HIS A 42 -6.04 9.86 -14.80
C HIS A 42 -7.51 9.91 -14.36
N ARG A 43 -7.83 9.34 -13.19
CA ARG A 43 -9.15 9.40 -12.56
C ARG A 43 -9.29 10.55 -11.56
N ASP A 44 -8.18 11.19 -11.22
CA ASP A 44 -8.06 12.30 -10.28
C ASP A 44 -6.81 13.13 -10.67
N PRO A 45 -6.93 14.09 -11.59
CA PRO A 45 -5.79 14.92 -12.00
C PRO A 45 -5.25 15.80 -10.85
N ASP A 46 -6.04 16.01 -9.80
CA ASP A 46 -5.69 16.78 -8.61
C ASP A 46 -5.04 15.91 -7.50
N MET A 47 -4.82 14.61 -7.73
CA MET A 47 -4.22 13.70 -6.73
C MET A 47 -2.83 14.13 -6.24
N TYR A 48 -2.16 15.06 -6.94
CA TYR A 48 -0.86 15.62 -6.54
C TYR A 48 -0.92 17.02 -5.92
N ASP A 49 -2.02 17.76 -6.07
CA ASP A 49 -2.19 19.03 -5.37
C ASP A 49 -3.06 18.83 -4.12
N ILE A 50 -2.45 19.05 -2.96
CA ILE A 50 -3.14 19.54 -1.75
C ILE A 50 -3.84 18.47 -0.87
N LEU A 51 -3.20 18.24 0.29
CA LEU A 51 -3.77 18.48 1.62
C LEU A 51 -5.18 19.12 1.66
N GLY A 52 -6.22 18.36 1.30
CA GLY A 52 -7.59 18.64 1.69
C GLY A 52 -8.57 18.71 0.53
N PHE A 53 -9.19 17.58 0.19
CA PHE A 53 -10.51 17.58 -0.44
C PHE A 53 -11.36 16.42 0.07
N TRP A 54 -12.64 16.73 0.25
CA TRP A 54 -13.73 15.87 0.69
C TRP A 54 -14.61 15.55 -0.52
N GLY A 55 -14.85 14.25 -0.80
CA GLY A 55 -16.13 13.80 -1.35
C GLY A 55 -16.17 13.17 -2.76
N HIS A 56 -15.44 13.65 -3.77
CA HIS A 56 -15.79 13.33 -5.17
C HIS A 56 -14.85 12.32 -5.90
N ASP A 57 -13.53 12.42 -5.75
CA ASP A 57 -12.58 11.67 -6.61
C ASP A 57 -12.07 10.35 -6.02
N ALA A 58 -12.28 10.15 -4.72
CA ALA A 58 -11.92 8.92 -4.03
C ALA A 58 -12.75 7.69 -4.49
N SER A 59 -13.92 7.90 -5.11
CA SER A 59 -14.73 6.81 -5.70
C SER A 59 -14.08 6.23 -6.95
N GLY A 60 -13.43 7.06 -7.77
CA GLY A 60 -12.71 6.60 -8.97
C GLY A 60 -11.44 5.83 -8.63
N ALA A 61 -10.72 6.28 -7.61
CA ALA A 61 -9.62 5.54 -7.01
C ALA A 61 -10.08 4.19 -6.43
N PHE A 62 -11.25 4.14 -5.77
CA PHE A 62 -11.79 2.88 -5.27
C PHE A 62 -12.26 1.93 -6.38
N ALA A 63 -12.85 2.44 -7.47
CA ALA A 63 -13.19 1.62 -8.63
C ALA A 63 -11.95 0.92 -9.21
N LEU A 64 -10.77 1.56 -9.17
CA LEU A 64 -9.50 0.90 -9.55
C LEU A 64 -9.16 -0.28 -8.62
N ILE A 65 -9.46 -0.14 -7.33
CA ILE A 65 -9.27 -1.22 -6.36
C ILE A 65 -10.19 -2.39 -6.70
N GLU A 66 -11.48 -2.15 -6.95
CA GLU A 66 -12.42 -3.22 -7.34
C GLU A 66 -11.96 -3.95 -8.61
N GLU A 67 -11.56 -3.21 -9.66
CA GLU A 67 -11.00 -3.78 -10.90
C GLU A 67 -9.72 -4.58 -10.64
N HIS A 68 -8.85 -4.11 -9.73
CA HIS A 68 -7.62 -4.82 -9.38
C HIS A 68 -7.92 -6.15 -8.68
N PHE A 69 -8.97 -6.19 -7.85
CA PHE A 69 -9.41 -7.44 -7.22
C PHE A 69 -10.06 -8.40 -8.22
N ASP A 70 -10.74 -7.91 -9.27
CA ASP A 70 -11.17 -8.76 -10.39
C ASP A 70 -9.97 -9.47 -11.03
N LYS A 71 -8.90 -8.72 -11.36
CA LYS A 71 -7.65 -9.28 -11.90
C LYS A 71 -7.00 -10.30 -10.95
N ILE A 72 -7.00 -10.04 -9.64
CA ILE A 72 -6.48 -10.99 -8.65
C ILE A 72 -7.31 -12.28 -8.66
N MET A 73 -8.65 -12.17 -8.69
CA MET A 73 -9.53 -13.33 -8.66
C MET A 73 -9.44 -14.19 -9.92
N GLU A 74 -9.17 -13.60 -11.09
CA GLU A 74 -8.80 -14.35 -12.29
C GLU A 74 -7.57 -15.23 -12.04
N LYS A 75 -6.54 -14.69 -11.39
CA LYS A 75 -5.31 -15.44 -11.04
C LYS A 75 -5.52 -16.49 -9.97
N VAL A 76 -6.42 -16.23 -9.02
CA VAL A 76 -6.88 -17.23 -8.05
C VAL A 76 -7.57 -18.40 -8.75
N ALA A 77 -8.48 -18.13 -9.69
CA ALA A 77 -9.19 -19.17 -10.44
C ALA A 77 -8.22 -20.05 -11.26
N GLU A 78 -7.15 -19.44 -11.79
CA GLU A 78 -6.06 -20.13 -12.49
C GLU A 78 -5.04 -20.80 -11.55
N LYS A 79 -5.19 -20.66 -10.22
CA LYS A 79 -4.23 -21.12 -9.19
C LYS A 79 -2.80 -20.60 -9.40
N GLN A 80 -2.67 -19.41 -9.97
CA GLN A 80 -1.38 -18.75 -10.22
C GLN A 80 -0.94 -17.94 -8.99
N TRP A 81 -0.60 -18.63 -7.90
CA TRP A 81 -0.34 -18.01 -6.60
C TRP A 81 0.84 -17.02 -6.59
N ASP A 82 1.84 -17.22 -7.43
CA ASP A 82 2.95 -16.26 -7.61
C ASP A 82 2.45 -14.94 -8.20
N ALA A 83 1.55 -15.03 -9.20
CA ALA A 83 0.95 -13.86 -9.81
C ALA A 83 0.03 -13.15 -8.81
N VAL A 84 -0.74 -13.91 -8.01
CA VAL A 84 -1.54 -13.35 -6.91
C VAL A 84 -0.65 -12.61 -5.91
N TYR A 85 0.47 -13.20 -5.49
CA TYR A 85 1.43 -12.55 -4.59
C TYR A 85 1.94 -11.23 -5.19
N VAL A 86 2.38 -11.24 -6.46
CA VAL A 86 2.87 -10.04 -7.16
C VAL A 86 1.81 -8.94 -7.23
N LEU A 87 0.55 -9.29 -7.52
CA LEU A 87 -0.56 -8.34 -7.59
C LEU A 87 -0.90 -7.75 -6.21
N LEU A 88 -0.84 -8.56 -5.15
CA LEU A 88 -1.07 -8.12 -3.77
C LEU A 88 0.09 -7.27 -3.24
N ASP A 89 1.34 -7.60 -3.58
CA ASP A 89 2.54 -6.82 -3.24
C ASP A 89 2.48 -5.43 -3.87
N GLY A 90 2.16 -5.36 -5.17
CA GLY A 90 1.95 -4.09 -5.88
C GLY A 90 0.81 -3.27 -5.29
N PHE A 91 -0.31 -3.93 -4.97
CA PHE A 91 -1.46 -3.30 -4.32
C PHE A 91 -1.13 -2.79 -2.91
N MET A 92 -0.34 -3.53 -2.13
CA MET A 92 -0.02 -3.15 -0.76
C MET A 92 0.71 -1.81 -0.71
N MET A 93 1.68 -1.62 -1.60
CA MET A 93 2.39 -0.35 -1.67
C MET A 93 1.51 0.80 -2.18
N TYR A 94 0.58 0.52 -3.11
CA TYR A 94 -0.45 1.49 -3.53
C TYR A 94 -1.34 1.89 -2.34
N ASN A 95 -1.75 0.92 -1.54
CA ASN A 95 -2.64 1.12 -0.40
C ASN A 95 -2.08 2.09 0.63
N PHE A 96 -0.80 2.01 0.98
CA PHE A 96 -0.22 2.91 1.99
C PHE A 96 -0.26 4.40 1.59
N ARG A 97 -0.32 4.70 0.30
CA ARG A 97 -0.31 6.08 -0.21
C ARG A 97 -1.71 6.56 -0.59
N ALA A 98 -2.48 5.73 -1.29
CA ALA A 98 -3.68 6.18 -1.99
C ALA A 98 -4.99 5.69 -1.36
N CYS A 99 -4.99 4.64 -0.53
CA CYS A 99 -6.21 3.99 -0.05
C CYS A 99 -6.84 4.55 1.24
N PRO A 100 -6.13 5.21 2.19
CA PRO A 100 -6.74 5.68 3.42
C PRO A 100 -7.95 6.58 3.18
N LYS A 101 -7.83 7.54 2.24
CA LYS A 101 -8.89 8.50 1.92
C LYS A 101 -10.14 7.82 1.29
N PRO A 102 -10.03 7.00 0.22
CA PRO A 102 -11.15 6.21 -0.29
C PRO A 102 -11.91 5.44 0.77
N MET A 103 -11.21 4.80 1.71
CA MET A 103 -11.85 4.02 2.76
C MET A 103 -12.72 4.85 3.72
N TYR A 104 -12.58 6.18 3.81
CA TYR A 104 -13.48 7.00 4.63
C TYR A 104 -14.81 7.31 3.95
N ILE A 105 -14.85 7.45 2.63
CA ILE A 105 -16.04 7.96 1.92
C ILE A 105 -17.04 6.89 1.48
N LEU A 106 -16.63 5.62 1.44
CA LEU A 106 -17.51 4.55 0.95
C LEU A 106 -18.64 4.27 1.96
N ASP A 107 -19.63 3.49 1.53
CA ASP A 107 -20.58 2.91 2.46
C ASP A 107 -19.92 1.79 3.31
N THR A 108 -20.53 1.49 4.45
CA THR A 108 -20.03 0.51 5.42
C THR A 108 -19.96 -0.91 4.85
N GLU A 109 -20.94 -1.34 4.04
CA GLU A 109 -21.01 -2.70 3.52
C GLU A 109 -19.91 -2.96 2.48
N ARG A 110 -19.64 -1.99 1.61
CA ARG A 110 -18.57 -2.04 0.62
C ARG A 110 -17.19 -2.15 1.28
N LYS A 111 -16.93 -1.33 2.30
CA LYS A 111 -15.68 -1.39 3.08
C LYS A 111 -15.52 -2.75 3.74
N HIS A 112 -16.57 -3.23 4.41
CA HIS A 112 -16.56 -4.55 5.05
C HIS A 112 -16.27 -5.66 4.05
N GLY A 113 -16.95 -5.66 2.92
CA GLY A 113 -16.78 -6.66 1.87
C GLY A 113 -15.34 -6.69 1.35
N LEU A 114 -14.78 -5.51 1.04
CA LEU A 114 -13.39 -5.42 0.57
C LEU A 114 -12.38 -5.89 1.63
N LEU A 115 -12.51 -5.45 2.88
CA LEU A 115 -11.58 -5.83 3.96
C LEU A 115 -11.61 -7.36 4.22
N ARG A 116 -12.80 -7.96 4.21
CA ARG A 116 -12.96 -9.42 4.35
C ARG A 116 -12.38 -10.16 3.17
N LEU A 117 -12.66 -9.71 1.94
CA LEU A 117 -12.10 -10.28 0.73
C LEU A 117 -10.58 -10.20 0.71
N TYR A 118 -10.00 -9.04 1.02
CA TYR A 118 -8.56 -8.84 1.11
C TYR A 118 -7.93 -9.79 2.14
N GLY A 119 -8.55 -9.90 3.32
CA GLY A 119 -8.09 -10.85 4.33
C GLY A 119 -8.18 -12.31 3.88
N ALA A 120 -9.29 -12.72 3.26
CA ALA A 120 -9.46 -14.07 2.72
C ALA A 120 -8.43 -14.36 1.61
N LEU A 121 -8.14 -13.39 0.74
CA LEU A 121 -7.14 -13.50 -0.30
C LEU A 121 -5.75 -13.73 0.27
N ILE A 122 -5.32 -12.90 1.22
CA ILE A 122 -4.01 -13.04 1.86
C ILE A 122 -3.86 -14.40 2.53
N VAL A 123 -4.85 -14.80 3.35
CA VAL A 123 -4.78 -16.07 4.08
C VAL A 123 -4.74 -17.25 3.11
N THR A 124 -5.55 -17.22 2.06
CA THR A 124 -5.59 -18.29 1.05
C THR A 124 -4.26 -18.38 0.30
N MET A 125 -3.75 -17.25 -0.21
CA MET A 125 -2.48 -17.18 -0.93
C MET A 125 -1.30 -17.64 -0.06
N LEU A 126 -1.21 -17.18 1.20
CA LEU A 126 -0.15 -17.62 2.11
C LEU A 126 -0.22 -19.13 2.40
N ARG A 127 -1.43 -19.69 2.59
CA ARG A 127 -1.60 -21.12 2.82
C ARG A 127 -1.22 -21.97 1.62
N GLU A 128 -1.61 -21.54 0.43
CA GLU A 128 -1.31 -22.27 -0.81
C GLU A 128 0.19 -22.26 -1.09
N LEU A 129 0.88 -21.14 -0.86
CA LEU A 129 2.34 -21.07 -0.92
C LEU A 129 3.02 -21.93 0.14
N ASP A 130 2.48 -21.98 1.37
CA ASP A 130 3.02 -22.84 2.45
C ASP A 130 2.83 -24.33 2.14
N GLN A 131 1.66 -24.73 1.62
CA GLN A 131 1.38 -26.10 1.19
C GLN A 131 2.29 -26.56 0.05
N GLN A 132 2.69 -25.65 -0.84
CA GLN A 132 3.66 -25.91 -1.89
C GLN A 132 5.11 -25.93 -1.38
N GLY A 133 5.37 -25.59 -0.11
CA GLY A 133 6.71 -25.49 0.45
C GLY A 133 7.51 -24.29 -0.10
N ARG A 134 6.81 -23.22 -0.50
CA ARG A 134 7.40 -22.06 -1.18
C ARG A 134 7.26 -20.76 -0.38
N LEU A 135 6.59 -20.79 0.78
CA LEU A 135 6.43 -19.62 1.63
C LEU A 135 7.73 -19.35 2.42
N ASP A 136 8.73 -18.82 1.74
CA ASP A 136 10.06 -18.50 2.27
C ASP A 136 10.72 -17.35 1.51
N VAL A 137 11.83 -16.85 2.06
CA VAL A 137 12.59 -15.71 1.50
C VAL A 137 13.44 -16.06 0.26
N GLN A 138 13.61 -17.34 -0.08
CA GLN A 138 14.30 -17.74 -1.31
C GLN A 138 13.38 -17.57 -2.51
N HIS A 139 12.12 -17.96 -2.37
CA HIS A 139 11.09 -17.77 -3.39
C HIS A 139 10.55 -16.33 -3.42
N PHE A 140 10.35 -15.74 -2.24
CA PHE A 140 9.81 -14.38 -2.09
C PHE A 140 10.76 -13.52 -1.24
N PRO A 141 11.85 -12.98 -1.80
CA PRO A 141 12.82 -12.17 -1.06
C PRO A 141 12.28 -10.95 -0.31
N ASN A 142 11.11 -10.45 -0.67
CA ASN A 142 10.43 -9.36 0.04
C ASN A 142 9.34 -9.82 1.01
N LEU A 143 9.23 -11.11 1.32
CA LEU A 143 8.17 -11.66 2.17
C LEU A 143 8.10 -10.99 3.55
N GLU A 144 9.24 -10.64 4.14
CA GLU A 144 9.28 -9.94 5.42
C GLU A 144 8.60 -8.55 5.31
N TYR A 145 8.94 -7.80 4.26
CA TYR A 145 8.32 -6.50 3.97
C TYR A 145 6.82 -6.64 3.71
N PHE A 146 6.42 -7.60 2.87
CA PHE A 146 5.03 -7.84 2.53
C PHE A 146 4.19 -8.15 3.78
N LEU A 147 4.66 -9.06 4.65
CA LEU A 147 3.95 -9.45 5.88
C LEU A 147 3.88 -8.29 6.87
N ARG A 148 5.00 -7.60 7.10
CA ARG A 148 5.06 -6.46 8.01
C ARG A 148 4.04 -5.40 7.62
N TYR A 149 4.03 -5.01 6.36
CA TYR A 149 3.18 -3.93 5.89
C TYR A 149 1.72 -4.34 5.76
N THR A 150 1.45 -5.60 5.46
CA THR A 150 0.10 -6.16 5.58
C THR A 150 -0.42 -6.04 7.02
N ILE A 151 0.42 -6.33 8.01
CA ILE A 151 0.08 -6.20 9.43
C ILE A 151 -0.12 -4.73 9.82
N GLU A 152 0.82 -3.85 9.49
CA GLU A 152 0.71 -2.41 9.79
C GLU A 152 -0.57 -1.80 9.19
N TRP A 153 -0.87 -2.10 7.93
CA TRP A 153 -2.09 -1.63 7.28
C TRP A 153 -3.34 -2.18 7.96
N SER A 154 -3.33 -3.44 8.38
CA SER A 154 -4.44 -4.05 9.11
C SER A 154 -4.63 -3.43 10.50
N GLU A 155 -3.55 -3.12 11.20
CA GLU A 155 -3.61 -2.45 12.49
C GLU A 155 -4.16 -1.02 12.34
N TRP A 156 -3.72 -0.31 11.30
CA TRP A 156 -4.30 0.97 10.92
C TRP A 156 -5.80 0.83 10.61
N ALA A 157 -6.20 -0.13 9.77
CA ALA A 157 -7.61 -0.36 9.43
C ALA A 157 -8.44 -0.73 10.66
N LYS A 158 -7.87 -1.50 11.61
CA LYS A 158 -8.52 -1.80 12.89
C LYS A 158 -8.72 -0.52 13.71
N TYR A 159 -7.70 0.32 13.81
CA TYR A 159 -7.79 1.54 14.59
C TYR A 159 -8.73 2.57 13.96
N GLU A 160 -8.56 2.88 12.67
CA GLU A 160 -9.31 3.92 11.99
C GLU A 160 -10.71 3.47 11.57
N LEU A 161 -10.87 2.25 11.07
CA LEU A 161 -12.15 1.82 10.51
C LEU A 161 -12.98 1.04 11.55
N VAL A 162 -12.39 0.05 12.23
CA VAL A 162 -13.14 -0.72 13.24
C VAL A 162 -13.48 0.13 14.46
N ASN A 163 -12.49 0.79 15.06
CA ASN A 163 -12.76 1.51 16.31
C ASN A 163 -13.49 2.84 16.09
N ARG A 164 -13.16 3.61 15.03
CA ARG A 164 -13.81 4.92 14.80
C ARG A 164 -15.07 4.86 13.94
N CYS A 165 -15.18 3.92 13.01
CA CYS A 165 -16.37 3.77 12.16
C CYS A 165 -17.31 2.64 12.63
N HIS A 166 -17.07 2.07 13.82
CA HIS A 166 -17.89 1.01 14.43
C HIS A 166 -18.09 -0.22 13.53
N LEU A 167 -17.08 -0.57 12.73
CA LEU A 167 -17.09 -1.80 11.94
C LEU A 167 -16.93 -3.02 12.87
N LYS A 168 -17.28 -4.21 12.39
CA LYS A 168 -17.14 -5.44 13.19
C LYS A 168 -15.65 -5.80 13.37
N SER A 169 -15.29 -6.36 14.53
CA SER A 169 -13.90 -6.69 14.85
C SER A 169 -13.34 -7.89 14.06
N ASP A 170 -14.21 -8.71 13.47
CA ASP A 170 -13.86 -9.91 12.70
C ASP A 170 -13.52 -9.63 11.22
N ILE A 171 -13.59 -8.38 10.77
CA ILE A 171 -13.38 -8.00 9.36
C ILE A 171 -11.90 -8.05 8.90
N LEU A 172 -10.95 -8.20 9.82
CA LEU A 172 -9.52 -8.29 9.54
C LEU A 172 -8.96 -9.65 9.95
N PRO A 173 -9.49 -10.75 9.40
CA PRO A 173 -9.19 -12.10 9.90
C PRO A 173 -7.74 -12.52 9.65
N HIS A 174 -7.05 -11.85 8.71
CA HIS A 174 -5.68 -12.13 8.32
C HIS A 174 -4.63 -11.57 9.28
N LEU A 175 -4.95 -10.61 10.14
CA LEU A 175 -3.98 -9.93 11.01
C LEU A 175 -3.21 -10.94 11.89
N GLY A 176 -3.91 -11.80 12.62
CA GLY A 176 -3.29 -12.84 13.45
C GLY A 176 -2.55 -13.90 12.62
N VAL A 177 -3.07 -14.23 11.43
CA VAL A 177 -2.42 -15.18 10.51
C VAL A 177 -1.05 -14.66 10.04
N CYS A 178 -1.00 -13.41 9.57
CA CYS A 178 0.23 -12.78 9.13
C CYS A 178 1.25 -12.67 10.29
N LYS A 179 0.81 -12.32 11.50
CA LYS A 179 1.66 -12.27 12.70
C LYS A 179 2.25 -13.65 13.04
N ALA A 180 1.42 -14.70 13.06
CA ALA A 180 1.87 -16.06 13.33
C ALA A 180 2.86 -16.57 12.26
N ILE A 181 2.61 -16.28 10.98
CA ILE A 181 3.52 -16.63 9.89
C ILE A 181 4.84 -15.87 10.01
N ALA A 182 4.79 -14.56 10.26
CA ALA A 182 5.99 -13.74 10.45
C ALA A 182 6.84 -14.26 11.62
N TYR A 183 6.22 -14.55 12.77
CA TYR A 183 6.91 -15.16 13.90
C TYR A 183 7.55 -16.50 13.51
N ARG A 184 6.82 -17.39 12.84
CA ARG A 184 7.34 -18.70 12.43
C ARG A 184 8.58 -18.58 11.53
N LEU A 185 8.54 -17.66 10.55
CA LEU A 185 9.59 -17.52 9.55
C LEU A 185 10.81 -16.74 10.06
N PHE A 186 10.61 -15.71 10.87
CA PHE A 186 11.66 -14.74 11.18
C PHE A 186 12.17 -14.76 12.62
N LYS A 187 11.52 -15.48 13.55
CA LYS A 187 11.95 -15.52 14.97
C LYS A 187 13.40 -15.96 15.22
N ASN A 188 14.02 -16.63 14.26
CA ASN A 188 15.36 -17.19 14.34
C ASN A 188 16.34 -16.49 13.38
N GLN A 189 16.03 -15.29 12.88
CA GLN A 189 16.96 -14.54 12.04
C GLN A 189 18.30 -14.34 12.75
N THR A 190 19.38 -14.51 12.00
CA THR A 190 20.74 -14.36 12.52
C THR A 190 21.30 -12.96 12.26
N GLU A 191 22.47 -12.66 12.83
CA GLU A 191 23.19 -11.42 12.54
C GLU A 191 23.60 -11.33 11.06
N GLU A 192 23.88 -12.46 10.42
CA GLU A 192 24.15 -12.54 8.98
C GLU A 192 22.93 -12.14 8.14
N ASP A 193 21.72 -12.55 8.54
CA ASP A 193 20.48 -12.14 7.87
C ASP A 193 20.29 -10.62 7.94
N HIS A 194 20.47 -10.03 9.13
CA HIS A 194 20.40 -8.58 9.33
C HIS A 194 21.47 -7.83 8.53
N THR A 195 22.69 -8.36 8.52
CA THR A 195 23.81 -7.77 7.77
C THR A 195 23.54 -7.80 6.26
N LEU A 196 23.00 -8.91 5.75
CA LEU A 196 22.59 -9.03 4.35
C LEU A 196 21.49 -8.02 4.01
N HIS A 197 20.52 -7.85 4.89
CA HIS A 197 19.44 -6.88 4.72
C HIS A 197 19.97 -5.45 4.61
N LEU A 198 20.83 -5.04 5.55
CA LEU A 198 21.48 -3.73 5.52
C LEU A 198 22.35 -3.55 4.27
N ALA A 199 23.04 -4.60 3.83
CA ALA A 199 23.87 -4.56 2.63
C ALA A 199 23.02 -4.30 1.36
N ARG A 200 21.83 -4.90 1.26
CA ARG A 200 20.88 -4.65 0.16
C ARG A 200 20.42 -3.19 0.14
N ILE A 201 20.07 -2.63 1.30
CA ILE A 201 19.65 -1.22 1.41
C ILE A 201 20.81 -0.29 1.03
N ARG A 202 22.03 -0.55 1.52
CA ARG A 202 23.21 0.26 1.20
C ARG A 202 23.53 0.23 -0.30
N GLU A 203 23.46 -0.93 -0.93
CA GLU A 203 23.65 -1.05 -2.38
C GLU A 203 22.61 -0.23 -3.15
N TRP A 204 21.35 -0.25 -2.74
CA TRP A 204 20.31 0.55 -3.37
C TRP A 204 20.56 2.06 -3.22
N VAL A 205 20.92 2.52 -2.02
CA VAL A 205 21.24 3.94 -1.76
C VAL A 205 22.44 4.39 -2.58
N GLN A 206 23.51 3.58 -2.66
CA GLN A 206 24.68 3.87 -3.49
C GLN A 206 24.35 3.96 -4.98
N TRP A 207 23.40 3.13 -5.45
CA TRP A 207 22.96 3.23 -6.84
C TRP A 207 22.20 4.53 -7.15
N LEU A 208 21.53 5.13 -6.17
CA LEU A 208 20.87 6.42 -6.34
C LEU A 208 21.87 7.59 -6.48
N GLU A 209 23.06 7.47 -5.87
CA GLU A 209 24.08 8.52 -5.76
C GLU A 209 24.44 9.22 -7.10
N PRO A 210 24.79 8.52 -8.20
CA PRO A 210 25.11 9.17 -9.47
C PRO A 210 23.89 9.63 -10.29
N ARG A 211 22.66 9.40 -9.81
CA ARG A 211 21.42 9.69 -10.54
C ARG A 211 20.72 10.95 -10.05
N ILE A 212 21.22 11.54 -8.98
CA ILE A 212 20.74 12.78 -8.41
C ILE A 212 21.72 13.86 -8.88
N THR A 213 21.26 14.77 -9.73
CA THR A 213 22.09 15.87 -10.25
C THR A 213 22.42 16.87 -9.15
N GLU A 214 23.52 17.62 -9.24
CA GLU A 214 23.94 18.61 -8.21
C GLU A 214 22.88 19.70 -7.92
N GLU A 215 21.88 19.88 -8.78
CA GLU A 215 20.73 20.77 -8.56
C GLU A 215 19.61 20.14 -7.72
N ASP A 216 19.61 18.83 -7.51
CA ASP A 216 18.68 18.13 -6.62
C ASP A 216 19.30 18.04 -5.21
N THR A 217 18.89 18.94 -4.31
CA THR A 217 19.20 18.94 -2.86
C THR A 217 18.73 17.66 -2.12
N ASP A 218 18.23 16.66 -2.83
CA ASP A 218 17.46 15.53 -2.35
C ASP A 218 18.30 14.26 -2.02
N TYR A 219 19.57 14.17 -2.44
CA TYR A 219 20.39 12.97 -2.13
C TYR A 219 20.78 12.88 -0.66
N ALA A 220 21.33 13.96 -0.11
CA ALA A 220 21.63 14.04 1.32
C ALA A 220 20.35 13.81 2.14
N GLY A 221 19.23 14.37 1.67
CA GLY A 221 17.89 14.12 2.20
C GLY A 221 17.48 12.65 2.14
N THR A 222 17.80 11.92 1.07
CA THR A 222 17.37 10.52 0.88
C THR A 222 18.18 9.59 1.75
N LYS A 223 19.50 9.78 1.79
CA LYS A 223 20.37 9.00 2.68
C LYS A 223 20.02 9.24 4.16
N ALA A 224 19.82 10.51 4.55
CA ALA A 224 19.40 10.85 5.90
C ALA A 224 18.01 10.27 6.22
N TRP A 225 17.06 10.36 5.29
CA TRP A 225 15.73 9.77 5.46
C TRP A 225 15.78 8.25 5.61
N VAL A 226 16.56 7.53 4.78
CA VAL A 226 16.72 6.07 4.93
C VAL A 226 17.34 5.72 6.29
N GLN A 227 18.32 6.50 6.76
CA GLN A 227 18.92 6.28 8.08
C GLN A 227 17.91 6.51 9.21
N ASN A 228 17.17 7.61 9.18
CA ASN A 228 16.12 7.89 10.17
C ASN A 228 15.01 6.83 10.12
N TRP A 229 14.57 6.46 8.93
CA TRP A 229 13.59 5.39 8.72
C TRP A 229 14.09 4.05 9.27
N LEU A 230 15.36 3.69 9.08
CA LEU A 230 15.91 2.46 9.67
C LEU A 230 15.91 2.50 11.20
N ILE A 231 16.16 3.66 11.81
CA ILE A 231 16.14 3.83 13.27
C ILE A 231 14.71 3.71 13.81
N GLU A 232 13.76 4.40 13.18
CA GLU A 232 12.38 4.50 13.65
C GLU A 232 11.57 3.24 13.33
N GLU A 233 11.71 2.74 12.10
CA GLU A 233 10.84 1.68 11.58
C GLU A 233 11.51 0.31 11.70
N TRP A 234 12.83 0.19 11.54
CA TRP A 234 13.53 -1.10 11.60
C TRP A 234 14.65 -1.14 12.66
N PRO A 235 14.36 -0.78 13.92
CA PRO A 235 15.38 -0.72 14.98
C PRO A 235 16.04 -2.08 15.20
N CYS A 236 15.37 -3.20 14.92
CA CYS A 236 15.97 -4.53 15.03
C CYS A 236 17.16 -4.74 14.08
N LEU A 237 17.19 -4.09 12.92
CA LEU A 237 18.31 -4.19 11.98
C LEU A 237 19.54 -3.41 12.44
N LEU A 238 19.36 -2.26 13.09
CA LEU A 238 20.47 -1.38 13.51
C LEU A 238 20.90 -1.61 14.96
N LEU A 239 19.95 -1.83 15.85
CA LEU A 239 20.14 -1.85 17.29
C LEU A 239 19.97 -3.26 17.87
N GLY A 240 19.50 -4.23 17.08
CA GLY A 240 19.25 -5.60 17.55
C GLY A 240 18.11 -5.71 18.57
N VAL A 241 17.25 -4.69 18.67
CA VAL A 241 16.16 -4.63 19.66
C VAL A 241 14.79 -4.78 19.02
N ASN A 242 13.86 -5.41 19.75
CA ASN A 242 12.43 -5.46 19.46
C ASN A 242 12.06 -5.83 18.01
N PRO A 243 12.43 -7.03 17.50
CA PRO A 243 11.96 -7.46 16.20
C PRO A 243 10.43 -7.53 16.17
N TRP A 244 9.84 -6.85 15.19
CA TRP A 244 8.39 -6.66 15.05
C TRP A 244 7.62 -7.98 15.01
N TYR A 245 8.21 -9.03 14.41
CA TYR A 245 7.60 -10.34 14.26
C TYR A 245 7.47 -11.13 15.57
N LEU A 246 8.17 -10.73 16.65
CA LEU A 246 8.02 -11.39 17.97
C LEU A 246 6.64 -11.17 18.58
N ALA A 247 5.93 -10.10 18.17
CA ALA A 247 4.56 -9.83 18.62
C ALA A 247 3.57 -10.94 18.22
N GLY A 248 3.89 -11.75 17.20
CA GLY A 248 3.05 -12.87 16.76
C GLY A 248 3.23 -14.17 17.54
N LYS A 249 4.07 -14.19 18.60
CA LYS A 249 4.32 -15.39 19.41
C LYS A 249 3.05 -15.95 20.05
N ASP A 250 2.12 -15.08 20.42
CA ASP A 250 0.88 -15.43 21.11
C ASP A 250 -0.25 -15.86 20.14
N ASP A 251 -0.03 -15.76 18.82
CA ASP A 251 -1.06 -15.97 17.79
C ASP A 251 -1.11 -17.42 17.21
N ASN A 252 -0.54 -18.44 17.87
CA ASN A 252 -0.43 -19.82 17.34
C ASN A 252 -1.23 -20.84 18.20
N PRO A 253 -2.33 -21.47 17.71
CA PRO A 253 -2.44 -22.26 16.46
C PRO A 253 -3.63 -21.92 15.53
N LEU A 254 -4.37 -20.85 15.79
CA LEU A 254 -5.64 -20.55 15.10
C LEU A 254 -5.50 -20.32 13.59
N TRP A 255 -4.32 -19.95 13.10
CA TRP A 255 -4.14 -19.69 11.68
C TRP A 255 -4.27 -20.93 10.79
N LYS A 256 -4.12 -22.15 11.32
CA LYS A 256 -4.40 -23.38 10.55
C LYS A 256 -5.90 -23.68 10.49
N ASP A 257 -6.64 -23.29 11.52
CA ASP A 257 -8.06 -23.61 11.68
C ASP A 257 -9.00 -22.53 11.15
N LEU A 258 -8.49 -21.31 10.91
CA LEU A 258 -9.27 -20.18 10.41
C LEU A 258 -9.74 -20.41 8.97
N ARG A 259 -10.89 -21.06 8.76
CA ARG A 259 -11.44 -21.26 7.43
C ARG A 259 -12.10 -19.98 6.92
N LEU A 260 -11.34 -19.19 6.17
CA LEU A 260 -11.88 -18.13 5.34
C LEU A 260 -12.26 -18.74 3.99
N ASP A 261 -13.53 -18.57 3.63
CA ASP A 261 -14.08 -19.05 2.36
C ASP A 261 -13.95 -17.93 1.33
N LEU A 262 -12.83 -17.93 0.60
CA LEU A 262 -12.54 -16.89 -0.39
C LEU A 262 -13.62 -16.80 -1.48
N GLU A 263 -14.18 -17.92 -1.93
CA GLU A 263 -15.23 -17.94 -2.95
C GLU A 263 -16.51 -17.29 -2.43
N ARG A 264 -16.87 -17.55 -1.17
CA ARG A 264 -18.01 -16.90 -0.51
C ARG A 264 -17.78 -15.41 -0.31
N GLU A 265 -16.60 -15.00 0.18
CA GLU A 265 -16.29 -13.57 0.37
C GLU A 265 -16.30 -12.83 -0.98
N TRP A 266 -15.73 -13.44 -2.02
CA TRP A 266 -15.78 -12.91 -3.38
C TRP A 266 -17.21 -12.76 -3.88
N SER A 267 -17.99 -13.83 -3.82
CA SER A 267 -19.38 -13.85 -4.31
C SER A 267 -20.22 -12.78 -3.62
N SER A 268 -20.11 -12.66 -2.29
CA SER A 268 -20.82 -11.65 -1.50
C SER A 268 -20.40 -10.23 -1.91
N PHE A 269 -19.10 -9.97 -2.06
CA PHE A 269 -18.61 -8.65 -2.45
C PHE A 269 -18.96 -8.30 -3.91
N SER A 270 -18.89 -9.27 -4.82
CA SER A 270 -19.26 -9.10 -6.23
C SER A 270 -20.77 -8.92 -6.43
N GLU A 271 -21.61 -9.58 -5.64
CA GLU A 271 -23.06 -9.35 -5.66
C GLU A 271 -23.38 -7.94 -5.16
N TYR A 272 -22.79 -7.54 -4.04
CA TYR A 272 -22.96 -6.19 -3.49
C TYR A 272 -22.59 -5.11 -4.51
N ARG A 273 -21.42 -5.21 -5.16
CA ARG A 273 -20.99 -4.20 -6.15
C ARG A 273 -21.90 -4.14 -7.38
N LYS A 274 -22.48 -5.27 -7.79
CA LYS A 274 -23.41 -5.31 -8.94
C LYS A 274 -24.69 -4.54 -8.67
N VAL A 275 -25.17 -4.58 -7.43
CA VAL A 275 -26.35 -3.83 -7.00
C VAL A 275 -26.02 -2.36 -6.74
N ASN A 276 -24.82 -2.10 -6.20
CA ASN A 276 -24.38 -0.77 -5.76
C ASN A 276 -23.22 -0.25 -6.63
N LEU A 277 -23.38 -0.23 -7.96
CA LEU A 277 -22.30 0.14 -8.88
C LEU A 277 -21.71 1.52 -8.55
N LEU A 278 -20.38 1.60 -8.52
CA LEU A 278 -19.71 2.89 -8.55
C LEU A 278 -19.81 3.44 -9.97
N VAL A 279 -20.47 4.57 -10.11
CA VAL A 279 -20.61 5.28 -11.37
C VAL A 279 -19.80 6.57 -11.34
N PRO A 280 -19.16 6.97 -12.45
CA PRO A 280 -18.53 8.27 -12.56
C PRO A 280 -19.51 9.38 -12.18
N PRO A 281 -19.10 10.39 -11.40
CA PRO A 281 -19.98 11.49 -11.01
C PRO A 281 -20.39 12.36 -12.22
N LYS A 282 -19.56 12.40 -13.26
CA LYS A 282 -19.81 13.08 -14.54
C LYS A 282 -19.35 12.19 -15.71
N GLY A 283 -20.03 12.31 -16.84
CA GLY A 283 -19.71 11.57 -18.06
C GLY A 283 -19.94 10.05 -17.98
N LEU A 284 -19.38 9.33 -18.96
CA LEU A 284 -19.49 7.87 -19.08
C LEU A 284 -18.24 7.11 -18.59
N SER A 285 -17.15 7.81 -18.25
CA SER A 285 -15.86 7.22 -17.93
C SER A 285 -15.28 7.79 -16.64
N TRP A 286 -14.59 6.96 -15.87
CA TRP A 286 -13.75 7.41 -14.75
C TRP A 286 -12.49 8.12 -15.23
N GLU A 287 -12.05 7.86 -16.47
CA GLU A 287 -10.81 8.43 -17.00
C GLU A 287 -11.07 9.84 -17.53
N PHE A 288 -10.43 10.85 -16.93
CA PHE A 288 -10.60 12.26 -17.28
C PHE A 288 -10.35 12.55 -18.76
N LYS A 289 -9.39 11.84 -19.38
CA LYS A 289 -9.09 11.96 -20.82
C LYS A 289 -10.27 11.57 -21.73
N ASP A 290 -11.20 10.76 -21.24
CA ASP A 290 -12.36 10.29 -22.00
C ASP A 290 -13.56 11.25 -21.83
N TRP A 291 -13.46 12.27 -20.97
CA TRP A 291 -14.51 13.26 -20.78
C TRP A 291 -14.60 14.21 -21.98
N PRO A 292 -15.79 14.75 -22.30
CA PRO A 292 -15.93 15.84 -23.27
C PRO A 292 -15.01 17.02 -22.94
N GLU A 293 -14.48 17.71 -23.96
CA GLU A 293 -13.54 18.83 -23.78
C GLU A 293 -14.11 19.93 -22.89
N GLU A 294 -15.38 20.28 -23.07
CA GLU A 294 -16.09 21.27 -22.26
C GLU A 294 -16.13 20.90 -20.77
N GLU A 295 -16.33 19.63 -20.44
CA GLU A 295 -16.33 19.15 -19.05
C GLU A 295 -14.92 19.16 -18.44
N ARG A 296 -13.90 18.87 -19.26
CA ARG A 296 -12.49 18.93 -18.84
C ARG A 296 -12.06 20.37 -18.56
N ASP A 297 -12.44 21.31 -19.42
CA ASP A 297 -12.08 22.72 -19.28
C ASP A 297 -12.83 23.36 -18.11
N ALA A 298 -14.13 23.06 -17.93
CA ALA A 298 -14.88 23.52 -16.77
C ALA A 298 -14.33 22.97 -15.43
N HIS A 299 -13.75 21.76 -15.43
CA HIS A 299 -13.08 21.21 -14.26
C HIS A 299 -11.74 21.92 -13.99
N ARG A 300 -10.97 22.24 -15.04
CA ARG A 300 -9.71 23.00 -14.92
C ARG A 300 -9.92 24.44 -14.44
N ASP A 301 -10.99 25.09 -14.88
CA ASP A 301 -11.29 26.48 -14.54
C ASP A 301 -11.97 26.63 -13.16
N GLY A 302 -12.50 25.53 -12.60
CA GLY A 302 -13.25 25.51 -11.34
C GLY A 302 -12.42 25.40 -10.06
N THR A 303 -11.08 25.37 -10.13
CA THR A 303 -10.18 25.21 -8.97
C THR A 303 -9.77 26.51 -8.27
N VAL A 304 -10.30 27.67 -8.68
CA VAL A 304 -10.25 28.87 -7.81
C VAL A 304 -11.44 28.82 -6.86
N PHE A 305 -11.33 28.01 -5.82
CA PHE A 305 -12.19 28.15 -4.64
C PHE A 305 -11.69 29.40 -3.89
N GLU A 306 -12.21 30.58 -4.20
CA GLU A 306 -12.14 31.72 -3.28
C GLU A 306 -13.00 31.34 -2.06
N PRO A 307 -12.40 31.08 -0.87
CA PRO A 307 -13.22 30.88 0.31
C PRO A 307 -14.04 32.16 0.54
N PRO A 308 -15.28 32.07 1.05
CA PRO A 308 -16.04 33.24 1.43
C PRO A 308 -15.18 34.07 2.39
N SER A 309 -14.93 35.32 2.03
CA SER A 309 -14.29 36.29 2.91
C SER A 309 -15.25 36.60 4.05
N ASP A 310 -15.24 35.76 5.08
CA ASP A 310 -15.90 36.09 6.34
C ASP A 310 -15.00 37.04 7.12
N GLU A 311 -15.60 38.18 7.43
CA GLU A 311 -15.04 39.30 8.16
C GLU A 311 -14.60 38.88 9.57
N SER A 312 -13.37 39.26 9.91
CA SER A 312 -12.88 39.62 11.25
C SER A 312 -13.36 38.80 12.46
N VAL A 313 -12.49 37.93 12.98
CA VAL A 313 -12.28 37.82 14.43
C VAL A 313 -10.80 37.55 14.70
N ASP A 314 -10.11 38.56 15.25
CA ASP A 314 -8.78 38.41 15.84
C ASP A 314 -8.86 37.42 17.00
N GLY A 315 -8.18 36.29 16.87
CA GLY A 315 -8.16 35.22 17.85
C GLY A 315 -6.84 34.46 17.78
N ASP A 316 -5.83 35.03 18.44
CA ASP A 316 -4.52 34.44 18.71
C ASP A 316 -4.71 33.12 19.49
N SER A 317 -4.45 31.96 18.87
CA SER A 317 -4.22 30.71 19.59
C SER A 317 -3.37 29.71 18.79
N SER A 318 -2.20 29.48 19.39
CA SER A 318 -1.30 28.33 19.39
C SER A 318 -1.76 26.98 18.78
N ASP A 319 -0.75 26.29 18.23
CA ASP A 319 -0.63 24.84 18.07
C ASP A 319 -1.51 24.16 17.01
N ARG A 320 -1.04 24.26 15.75
CA ARG A 320 -1.25 23.20 14.76
C ARG A 320 0.07 22.48 14.51
N GLU A 321 0.24 21.35 15.20
CA GLU A 321 1.16 20.30 14.77
C GLU A 321 0.76 19.87 13.35
N SER A 322 1.50 20.39 12.38
CA SER A 322 1.50 19.91 11.00
C SER A 322 2.05 18.49 11.01
N MET A 323 1.16 17.49 10.85
CA MET A 323 1.59 16.12 10.59
C MET A 323 2.49 16.13 9.34
N GLY A 324 3.78 15.86 9.56
CA GLY A 324 4.88 15.97 8.60
C GLY A 324 4.77 15.07 7.36
N TRP A 325 3.81 15.35 6.50
CA TRP A 325 3.61 14.70 5.20
C TRP A 325 3.97 15.60 4.02
N GLY A 326 4.43 16.83 4.29
CA GLY A 326 4.77 17.82 3.28
C GLY A 326 6.26 17.94 3.04
N MET A 327 6.84 17.05 2.23
CA MET A 327 7.91 17.39 1.28
C MET A 327 7.89 16.34 0.16
N GLU A 328 7.29 16.72 -0.96
CA GLU A 328 7.43 15.98 -2.21
C GLU A 328 8.88 16.01 -2.66
N ARG A 329 9.39 14.84 -3.02
CA ARG A 329 10.69 14.65 -3.65
C ARG A 329 10.51 14.43 -5.14
N SER A 330 11.33 15.08 -5.95
CA SER A 330 11.40 15.09 -7.43
C SER A 330 11.59 13.72 -8.09
N PHE A 331 11.47 12.62 -7.34
CA PHE A 331 11.85 11.25 -7.68
C PHE A 331 11.06 10.66 -8.88
N TRP A 332 9.95 11.28 -9.28
CA TRP A 332 8.98 10.72 -10.23
C TRP A 332 9.35 10.85 -11.71
N LYS A 333 10.47 11.49 -12.04
CA LYS A 333 10.97 11.57 -13.44
C LYS A 333 11.94 10.43 -13.83
N MET A 334 12.18 9.41 -13.00
CA MET A 334 13.22 8.38 -13.25
C MET A 334 12.74 6.98 -13.61
#